data_AF-A0A9X7T9U1-F1
#
_entry.id   AF-A0A9X7T9U1-F1
#
_cell.length_a   1.000
_cell.length_b   1.000
_cell.length_c   1.000
_cell.angle_alpha   90.00
_cell.angle_beta   90.00
_cell.angle_gamma   90.00
#
_symmetry.space_group_name_H-M   'P 1'
#
loop_
_entity.id
_entity.type
_entity.pdbx_description
1 polymer ?
#
loop_
_entity_poly.entity_id
_entity_poly.type
_entity_poly.pdbx_seq_one_letter_code
_entity_poly.pdbx_strand_id
1 'polypeptide(L)'
;METTTNVNPPRKSLKKPLLIAGAAAVVILGGLGTAYAKFDLFKSAKTIYLQSEAESMLKFSSDMSKAYGEYEDYMKPYLEKPVHSTTELSDITVDAALPDPQAQKVLELLKSAKIVMQSNIDEQKNQQQGNFEVHLKDKKLATIEYFLNDTQFGFRLPEFYSKYGYMDLKDRDALNQKFGQELPKRFLTYRDLMEAVRISQDEVKSTLTPYAMLYAESIKDSQVTINKDASFTEEGFKESAREITVTFTEEEAKALATKLAEKAKADQKLFDLIYTRYHNVSTLMADSGYAVEEISKEEFKKNYDQGFDDLLKDINDSTTESKEQLKMVVLVDGDHQILSRKLMFTGKDNKEEQLFFSGIAYQKGADSFYRYALHNPEDPKNGELSYTYKATERNGKTNGKLSVMVKDNEQPALDLATTFESVKEGQKVTGKYDFALVVADEYSEPVALNGNITVSETTTDNGRDSDGSVKINFDNPTPDMPKGFSLKVKSKQEFGKALEIPAMTADNAINLANLTDEQMMEIQQEAGTAAQKFMQENAELVQQFMMP
;
A
#
# COMPACT_ATOMS: atom_id res chain seq x y z
N MET A 1 -26.17 48.87 -68.74
CA MET A 1 -25.27 47.73 -68.47
C MET A 1 -25.58 47.32 -67.05
N GLU A 2 -26.37 46.24 -66.87
CA GLU A 2 -25.87 44.87 -66.64
C GLU A 2 -25.15 44.78 -65.28
N THR A 3 -25.35 43.85 -64.37
CA THR A 3 -26.06 42.55 -64.31
C THR A 3 -26.06 42.15 -62.81
N THR A 4 -27.07 41.40 -62.37
CA THR A 4 -27.05 40.68 -61.09
C THR A 4 -26.13 39.45 -61.16
N THR A 5 -25.39 39.13 -60.09
CA THR A 5 -24.96 37.75 -59.77
C THR A 5 -24.95 37.46 -58.27
N ASN A 6 -25.62 36.35 -57.93
CA ASN A 6 -25.64 35.62 -56.65
C ASN A 6 -24.24 35.14 -56.20
N VAL A 7 -24.04 34.86 -54.90
CA VAL A 7 -23.75 33.52 -54.28
C VAL A 7 -23.53 33.64 -52.74
N ASN A 8 -24.40 32.93 -51.97
CA ASN A 8 -24.39 32.34 -50.61
C ASN A 8 -23.69 32.95 -49.33
N PRO A 9 -24.34 32.84 -48.13
CA PRO A 9 -23.75 33.00 -46.77
C PRO A 9 -23.24 31.63 -46.21
N PRO A 10 -22.78 31.40 -44.94
CA PRO A 10 -22.63 32.27 -43.73
C PRO A 10 -21.28 32.12 -42.96
N ARG A 11 -20.98 32.98 -41.97
CA ARG A 11 -20.70 32.53 -40.56
C ARG A 11 -20.22 33.63 -39.59
N LYS A 12 -20.83 33.53 -38.40
CA LYS A 12 -20.33 33.73 -37.04
C LYS A 12 -20.05 35.15 -36.53
N SER A 13 -21.04 35.58 -35.75
CA SER A 13 -20.90 36.46 -34.60
C SER A 13 -19.62 36.18 -33.79
N LEU A 14 -18.70 37.14 -33.84
CA LEU A 14 -17.64 37.30 -32.86
C LEU A 14 -18.22 37.96 -31.61
N LYS A 15 -18.66 37.16 -30.62
CA LYS A 15 -18.75 37.56 -29.20
C LYS A 15 -18.55 36.35 -28.27
N LYS A 16 -17.46 36.44 -27.48
CA LYS A 16 -17.23 35.88 -26.13
C LYS A 16 -16.80 34.40 -25.95
N PRO A 17 -15.49 34.11 -26.03
CA PRO A 17 -14.88 32.85 -25.62
C PRO A 17 -14.50 32.81 -24.12
N LEU A 18 -15.38 33.24 -23.20
CA LEU A 18 -14.97 33.50 -21.80
C LEU A 18 -15.86 32.92 -20.69
N LEU A 19 -16.70 31.91 -20.97
CA LEU A 19 -17.53 31.26 -19.93
C LEU A 19 -17.58 29.72 -19.97
N ILE A 20 -16.78 29.07 -20.84
CA ILE A 20 -16.61 27.60 -20.83
C ILE A 20 -15.12 27.20 -20.76
N ALA A 21 -14.20 28.16 -20.84
CA ALA A 21 -12.76 27.98 -20.59
C ALA A 21 -12.32 28.43 -19.17
N GLY A 22 -13.25 28.88 -18.32
CA GLY A 22 -12.96 29.38 -16.96
C GLY A 22 -12.84 28.30 -15.87
N ALA A 23 -13.16 27.05 -16.19
CA ALA A 23 -13.03 25.90 -15.29
C ALA A 23 -11.91 24.92 -15.72
N ALA A 24 -11.14 25.28 -16.76
CA ALA A 24 -10.25 24.35 -17.46
C ALA A 24 -8.74 24.58 -17.21
N ALA A 25 -8.30 25.48 -16.32
CA ALA A 25 -6.85 25.78 -16.20
C ALA A 25 -6.28 26.40 -14.90
N VAL A 26 -7.01 26.59 -13.79
CA VAL A 26 -6.43 27.27 -12.59
C VAL A 26 -6.96 26.66 -11.30
N VAL A 27 -6.55 25.48 -10.86
CA VAL A 27 -5.18 25.17 -10.46
C VAL A 27 -5.01 23.66 -10.62
N ILE A 28 -3.87 23.29 -11.17
CA ILE A 28 -3.41 21.93 -11.37
C ILE A 28 -2.57 21.61 -10.13
N LEU A 29 -2.91 20.61 -9.33
CA LEU A 29 -2.05 19.97 -8.30
C LEU A 29 -1.34 20.86 -7.23
N GLY A 30 -1.49 22.18 -7.24
CA GLY A 30 -0.82 23.07 -6.30
C GLY A 30 -0.28 24.31 -7.02
N GLY A 31 -0.78 25.48 -6.63
CA GLY A 31 -0.20 26.75 -7.07
C GLY A 31 -1.20 27.79 -7.56
N LEU A 32 -1.42 28.79 -6.70
CA LEU A 32 -1.85 30.16 -6.99
C LEU A 32 -3.34 30.40 -7.30
N GLY A 33 -4.08 30.97 -6.33
CA GLY A 33 -5.45 31.41 -6.55
C GLY A 33 -6.14 32.18 -5.42
N THR A 34 -5.43 32.83 -4.50
CA THR A 34 -6.03 33.79 -3.55
C THR A 34 -6.60 34.99 -4.31
N ALA A 35 -7.94 35.17 -4.32
CA ALA A 35 -8.64 36.45 -4.09
C ALA A 35 -10.02 36.61 -4.78
N TYR A 36 -10.47 35.74 -5.69
CA TYR A 36 -11.68 36.02 -6.49
C TYR A 36 -12.98 35.27 -6.08
N ALA A 37 -12.95 34.42 -5.05
CA ALA A 37 -14.05 33.51 -4.73
C ALA A 37 -15.17 34.06 -3.81
N LYS A 38 -15.07 35.27 -3.25
CA LYS A 38 -15.94 35.68 -2.12
C LYS A 38 -17.38 36.14 -2.46
N PHE A 39 -17.89 35.96 -3.69
CA PHE A 39 -19.28 36.32 -4.00
C PHE A 39 -20.00 35.24 -4.82
N ASP A 40 -20.50 34.21 -4.15
CA ASP A 40 -21.32 33.12 -4.73
C ASP A 40 -22.77 33.51 -5.06
N LEU A 41 -23.16 34.76 -4.83
CA LEU A 41 -24.54 35.23 -5.00
C LEU A 41 -25.04 35.21 -6.45
N PHE A 42 -24.15 35.06 -7.45
CA PHE A 42 -24.49 35.09 -8.87
C PHE A 42 -24.07 33.83 -9.66
N LYS A 43 -23.54 32.79 -9.00
CA LYS A 43 -23.15 31.53 -9.67
C LYS A 43 -24.34 30.57 -9.78
N SER A 44 -24.41 29.77 -10.85
CA SER A 44 -25.39 28.68 -10.95
C SER A 44 -25.08 27.56 -9.95
N ALA A 45 -26.07 26.76 -9.55
CA ALA A 45 -25.87 25.65 -8.62
C ALA A 45 -24.84 24.64 -9.17
N LYS A 46 -24.90 24.34 -10.49
CA LYS A 46 -23.88 23.53 -11.19
C LYS A 46 -22.47 24.12 -11.07
N THR A 47 -22.34 25.45 -11.20
CA THR A 47 -21.03 26.11 -11.11
C THR A 47 -20.44 25.96 -9.71
N ILE A 48 -21.27 26.15 -8.66
CA ILE A 48 -20.84 25.97 -7.26
C ILE A 48 -20.44 24.51 -7.01
N TYR A 49 -21.23 23.56 -7.52
CA TYR A 49 -20.93 22.12 -7.45
C TYR A 49 -19.56 21.79 -8.05
N LEU A 50 -19.35 22.13 -9.33
CA LEU A 50 -18.13 21.82 -10.06
C LEU A 50 -16.89 22.52 -9.48
N GLN A 51 -17.05 23.74 -8.96
CA GLN A 51 -16.00 24.42 -8.23
C GLN A 51 -15.60 23.62 -6.98
N SER A 52 -16.59 23.10 -6.23
CA SER A 52 -16.33 22.35 -5.00
C SER A 52 -15.65 21.01 -5.28
N GLU A 53 -16.02 20.33 -6.37
CA GLU A 53 -15.32 19.15 -6.88
C GLU A 53 -13.84 19.44 -7.21
N ALA A 54 -13.58 20.55 -7.92
CA ALA A 54 -12.23 20.95 -8.28
C ALA A 54 -11.38 21.30 -7.05
N GLU A 55 -11.92 22.08 -6.13
CA GLU A 55 -11.21 22.50 -4.91
C GLU A 55 -10.92 21.31 -3.97
N SER A 56 -11.87 20.38 -3.84
CA SER A 56 -11.67 19.16 -3.04
C SER A 56 -10.62 18.23 -3.67
N MET A 57 -10.62 18.08 -4.99
CA MET A 57 -9.61 17.30 -5.71
C MET A 57 -8.21 17.90 -5.56
N LEU A 58 -8.10 19.23 -5.59
CA LEU A 58 -6.84 19.93 -5.36
C LEU A 58 -6.29 19.69 -3.96
N LYS A 59 -7.15 19.78 -2.94
CA LYS A 59 -6.78 19.47 -1.56
C LYS A 59 -6.30 18.01 -1.45
N PHE A 60 -7.09 17.06 -1.95
CA PHE A 60 -6.72 15.64 -1.95
C PHE A 60 -5.36 15.40 -2.61
N SER A 61 -5.12 16.00 -3.77
CA SER A 61 -3.83 15.84 -4.46
C SER A 61 -2.66 16.47 -3.71
N SER A 62 -2.86 17.63 -3.08
CA SER A 62 -1.84 18.26 -2.25
C SER A 62 -1.50 17.39 -1.04
N ASP A 63 -2.53 16.86 -0.37
CA ASP A 63 -2.38 15.99 0.80
C ASP A 63 -1.65 14.67 0.41
N MET A 64 -2.01 14.06 -0.73
CA MET A 64 -1.32 12.90 -1.30
C MET A 64 0.13 13.21 -1.68
N SER A 65 0.40 14.36 -2.32
CA SER A 65 1.76 14.75 -2.70
C SER A 65 2.65 14.95 -1.49
N LYS A 66 2.09 15.54 -0.42
CA LYS A 66 2.80 15.71 0.86
C LYS A 66 3.13 14.36 1.48
N ALA A 67 2.14 13.45 1.58
CA ALA A 67 2.35 12.12 2.13
C ALA A 67 3.39 11.31 1.32
N TYR A 68 3.32 11.40 -0.02
CA TYR A 68 4.30 10.76 -0.89
C TYR A 68 5.70 11.36 -0.75
N GLY A 69 5.82 12.69 -0.66
CA GLY A 69 7.10 13.36 -0.44
C GLY A 69 7.74 13.00 0.90
N GLU A 70 6.96 12.90 1.97
CA GLU A 70 7.44 12.44 3.29
C GLU A 70 7.96 10.99 3.23
N TYR A 71 7.27 10.12 2.49
CA TYR A 71 7.73 8.74 2.26
C TYR A 71 9.00 8.69 1.40
N GLU A 72 9.07 9.49 0.32
CA GLU A 72 10.25 9.58 -0.54
C GLU A 72 11.47 10.06 0.24
N ASP A 73 11.32 11.11 1.07
CA ASP A 73 12.39 11.61 1.94
C ASP A 73 12.84 10.57 2.97
N TYR A 74 11.90 9.78 3.51
CA TYR A 74 12.22 8.68 4.42
C TYR A 74 13.04 7.58 3.72
N MET A 75 12.69 7.24 2.47
CA MET A 75 13.29 6.16 1.69
C MET A 75 14.58 6.55 0.96
N LYS A 76 14.76 7.83 0.64
CA LYS A 76 15.87 8.35 -0.16
C LYS A 76 17.26 7.91 0.33
N PRO A 77 17.60 7.92 1.63
CA PRO A 77 18.90 7.44 2.09
C PRO A 77 19.18 5.98 1.74
N TYR A 78 18.16 5.11 1.74
CA TYR A 78 18.30 3.69 1.38
C TYR A 78 18.55 3.47 -0.11
N LEU A 79 18.05 4.37 -0.95
CA LEU A 79 18.20 4.30 -2.40
C LEU A 79 19.51 4.94 -2.89
N GLU A 80 19.99 5.97 -2.20
CA GLU A 80 21.12 6.79 -2.64
C GLU A 80 22.44 6.49 -1.93
N LYS A 81 22.42 5.85 -0.76
CA LYS A 81 23.62 5.60 0.05
C LYS A 81 23.68 4.14 0.50
N PRO A 82 24.89 3.58 0.67
CA PRO A 82 25.06 2.34 1.41
C PRO A 82 24.47 2.45 2.82
N VAL A 83 23.70 1.46 3.26
CA VAL A 83 23.07 1.42 4.58
C VAL A 83 23.53 0.19 5.32
N HIS A 84 24.25 0.40 6.41
CA HIS A 84 24.56 -0.64 7.37
C HIS A 84 23.52 -0.66 8.48
N SER A 85 22.81 -1.76 8.64
CA SER A 85 21.80 -1.98 9.67
C SER A 85 22.23 -3.10 10.61
N THR A 86 22.07 -2.91 11.91
CA THR A 86 22.11 -3.98 12.92
C THR A 86 20.75 -4.04 13.59
N THR A 87 20.07 -5.17 13.48
CA THR A 87 18.77 -5.42 14.11
C THR A 87 18.91 -6.55 15.13
N GLU A 88 18.56 -6.29 16.38
CA GLU A 88 18.52 -7.26 17.45
C GLU A 88 17.07 -7.63 17.77
N LEU A 89 16.76 -8.92 17.77
CA LEU A 89 15.54 -9.48 18.33
C LEU A 89 15.88 -10.17 19.65
N SER A 90 15.22 -9.77 20.73
CA SER A 90 15.48 -10.31 22.08
C SER A 90 14.20 -10.37 22.91
N ASP A 91 14.29 -10.94 24.11
CA ASP A 91 13.16 -11.13 25.04
C ASP A 91 11.96 -11.85 24.37
N ILE A 92 12.25 -12.85 23.53
CA ILE A 92 11.25 -13.59 22.78
C ILE A 92 10.44 -14.46 23.74
N THR A 93 9.16 -14.16 23.87
CA THR A 93 8.22 -14.91 24.72
C THR A 93 7.09 -15.45 23.87
N VAL A 94 6.80 -16.74 24.02
CA VAL A 94 5.62 -17.38 23.44
C VAL A 94 4.76 -17.88 24.60
N ASP A 95 3.52 -17.43 24.67
CA ASP A 95 2.53 -17.93 25.62
C ASP A 95 1.83 -19.14 25.00
N ALA A 96 2.32 -20.34 25.32
CA ALA A 96 1.72 -21.59 24.88
C ALA A 96 1.61 -22.56 26.06
N ALA A 97 0.44 -23.18 26.22
CA ALA A 97 0.22 -24.20 27.24
C ALA A 97 0.60 -25.58 26.68
N LEU A 98 1.91 -25.84 26.63
CA LEU A 98 2.43 -27.12 26.11
C LEU A 98 2.51 -28.16 27.25
N PRO A 99 1.88 -29.34 27.10
CA PRO A 99 1.93 -30.40 28.10
C PRO A 99 3.29 -31.12 28.14
N ASP A 100 4.10 -31.00 27.09
CA ASP A 100 5.43 -31.58 27.00
C ASP A 100 6.48 -30.73 27.77
N PRO A 101 7.12 -31.27 28.81
CA PRO A 101 8.19 -30.59 29.54
C PRO A 101 9.39 -30.19 28.67
N GLN A 102 9.70 -30.93 27.60
CA GLN A 102 10.79 -30.60 26.70
C GLN A 102 10.46 -29.35 25.88
N ALA A 103 9.22 -29.22 25.44
CA ALA A 103 8.76 -28.02 24.75
C ALA A 103 8.78 -26.79 25.67
N GLN A 104 8.48 -26.94 26.97
CA GLN A 104 8.62 -25.84 27.94
C GLN A 104 10.06 -25.35 28.09
N LYS A 105 11.05 -26.25 28.11
CA LYS A 105 12.48 -25.88 28.12
C LYS A 105 12.86 -25.06 26.88
N VAL A 106 12.34 -25.41 25.70
CA VAL A 106 12.57 -24.63 24.47
C VAL A 106 12.00 -23.21 24.60
N LEU A 107 10.80 -23.05 25.16
CA LEU A 107 10.21 -21.73 25.39
C LEU A 107 11.02 -20.88 26.37
N GLU A 108 11.60 -21.49 27.41
CA GLU A 108 12.51 -20.79 28.34
C GLU A 108 13.82 -20.36 27.68
N LEU A 109 14.35 -21.18 26.77
CA LEU A 109 15.54 -20.84 26.00
C LEU A 109 15.30 -19.69 25.03
N LEU A 110 14.13 -19.65 24.38
CA LEU A 110 13.75 -18.53 23.50
C LEU A 110 13.76 -17.19 24.23
N LYS A 111 13.35 -17.15 25.51
CA LYS A 111 13.42 -15.93 26.34
C LYS A 111 14.84 -15.43 26.54
N SER A 112 15.81 -16.34 26.58
CA SER A 112 17.23 -16.04 26.73
C SER A 112 17.95 -15.94 25.38
N ALA A 113 17.25 -16.18 24.26
CA ALA A 113 17.80 -16.13 22.94
C ALA A 113 17.81 -14.69 22.43
N LYS A 114 18.86 -14.36 21.70
CA LYS A 114 19.04 -13.10 21.01
C LYS A 114 19.45 -13.37 19.58
N ILE A 115 18.72 -12.83 18.62
CA ILE A 115 19.04 -12.91 17.20
C ILE A 115 19.58 -11.56 16.77
N VAL A 116 20.78 -11.51 16.21
CA VAL A 116 21.37 -10.28 15.68
C VAL A 116 21.50 -10.42 14.17
N MET A 117 20.82 -9.54 13.45
CA MET A 117 20.88 -9.44 12.00
C MET A 117 21.70 -8.21 11.64
N GLN A 118 22.84 -8.42 11.01
CA GLN A 118 23.59 -7.33 10.38
C GLN A 118 23.33 -7.37 8.89
N SER A 119 22.99 -6.23 8.31
CA SER A 119 22.87 -6.07 6.87
C SER A 119 23.64 -4.84 6.43
N ASN A 120 24.21 -4.88 5.24
CA ASN A 120 24.81 -3.75 4.58
C ASN A 120 24.35 -3.79 3.13
N ILE A 121 23.57 -2.79 2.72
CA ILE A 121 22.89 -2.74 1.42
C ILE A 121 23.36 -1.50 0.67
N ASP A 122 23.78 -1.67 -0.59
CA ASP A 122 24.07 -0.61 -1.54
C ASP A 122 23.19 -0.81 -2.77
N GLU A 123 22.02 -0.15 -2.77
CA GLU A 123 21.04 -0.21 -3.86
C GLU A 123 21.60 0.37 -5.17
N GLN A 124 22.57 1.30 -5.12
CA GLN A 124 23.16 1.84 -6.36
C GLN A 124 23.99 0.78 -7.10
N LYS A 125 24.66 -0.09 -6.35
CA LYS A 125 25.46 -1.19 -6.88
C LYS A 125 24.75 -2.54 -6.90
N ASN A 126 23.48 -2.61 -6.46
CA ASN A 126 22.74 -3.85 -6.26
C ASN A 126 23.52 -4.87 -5.43
N GLN A 127 24.16 -4.41 -4.35
CA GLN A 127 24.97 -5.25 -3.48
C GLN A 127 24.36 -5.31 -2.10
N GLN A 128 24.38 -6.50 -1.50
CA GLN A 128 24.01 -6.70 -0.12
C GLN A 128 24.96 -7.71 0.51
N GLN A 129 25.32 -7.50 1.76
CA GLN A 129 25.93 -8.54 2.57
C GLN A 129 25.45 -8.43 4.00
N GLY A 130 25.64 -9.49 4.76
CA GLY A 130 25.20 -9.47 6.15
C GLY A 130 25.53 -10.74 6.88
N ASN A 131 25.07 -10.77 8.11
CA ASN A 131 25.09 -11.97 8.93
C ASN A 131 23.84 -12.08 9.80
N PHE A 132 23.55 -13.32 10.18
CA PHE A 132 22.56 -13.70 11.15
C PHE A 132 23.30 -14.43 12.26
N GLU A 133 23.32 -13.83 13.45
CA GLU A 133 23.92 -14.42 14.63
C GLU A 133 22.85 -14.90 15.60
N VAL A 134 22.99 -16.14 16.06
CA VAL A 134 22.18 -16.69 17.15
C VAL A 134 23.02 -16.64 18.42
N HIS A 135 22.52 -15.91 19.40
CA HIS A 135 23.09 -15.79 20.74
C HIS A 135 22.16 -16.49 21.73
N LEU A 136 22.75 -17.16 22.71
CA LEU A 136 22.02 -17.65 23.87
C LEU A 136 22.69 -17.11 25.12
N LYS A 137 21.94 -16.30 25.88
CA LYS A 137 22.51 -15.43 26.91
C LYS A 137 23.63 -14.56 26.29
N ASP A 138 24.80 -14.52 26.90
CA ASP A 138 25.94 -13.73 26.42
C ASP A 138 26.86 -14.50 25.44
N LYS A 139 26.52 -15.75 25.07
CA LYS A 139 27.34 -16.58 24.18
C LYS A 139 26.79 -16.55 22.75
N LYS A 140 27.62 -16.11 21.79
CA LYS A 140 27.36 -16.32 20.36
C LYS A 140 27.50 -17.81 20.04
N LEU A 141 26.42 -18.41 19.55
CA LEU A 141 26.40 -19.83 19.19
C LEU A 141 26.79 -20.05 17.74
N ALA A 142 26.10 -19.39 16.81
CA ALA A 142 26.32 -19.63 15.39
C ALA A 142 26.15 -18.34 14.59
N THR A 143 26.85 -18.27 13.47
CA THR A 143 26.80 -17.17 12.51
C THR A 143 26.51 -17.75 11.13
N ILE A 144 25.49 -17.21 10.46
CA ILE A 144 25.33 -17.39 9.02
C ILE A 144 25.73 -16.07 8.37
N GLU A 145 26.75 -16.07 7.53
CA GLU A 145 27.12 -14.90 6.73
C GLU A 145 26.62 -15.09 5.31
N TYR A 146 26.16 -14.01 4.68
CA TYR A 146 25.69 -14.03 3.30
C TYR A 146 26.15 -12.80 2.53
N PHE A 147 26.19 -12.94 1.21
CA PHE A 147 26.28 -11.82 0.29
C PHE A 147 25.40 -12.08 -0.93
N LEU A 148 25.04 -10.98 -1.58
CA LEU A 148 24.23 -10.92 -2.77
C LEU A 148 24.77 -9.78 -3.65
N ASN A 149 24.92 -10.04 -4.94
CA ASN A 149 25.09 -9.00 -5.96
C ASN A 149 24.21 -9.32 -7.17
N ASP A 150 24.32 -8.55 -8.26
CA ASP A 150 23.52 -8.73 -9.48
C ASP A 150 23.37 -10.18 -9.97
N THR A 151 24.42 -11.00 -9.84
CA THR A 151 24.42 -12.37 -10.37
C THR A 151 24.80 -13.43 -9.36
N GLN A 152 25.30 -13.07 -8.18
CA GLN A 152 25.86 -14.03 -7.24
C GLN A 152 25.17 -13.95 -5.90
N PHE A 153 24.86 -15.13 -5.36
CA PHE A 153 24.48 -15.31 -3.97
C PHE A 153 25.46 -16.28 -3.34
N GLY A 154 25.99 -15.93 -2.17
CA GLY A 154 26.83 -16.84 -1.42
C GLY A 154 26.56 -16.76 0.06
N PHE A 155 26.82 -17.87 0.74
CA PHE A 155 26.66 -17.99 2.18
C PHE A 155 27.78 -18.83 2.78
N ARG A 156 28.03 -18.63 4.07
CA ARG A 156 28.89 -19.52 4.87
C ARG A 156 28.38 -19.63 6.30
N LEU A 157 28.74 -20.73 6.93
CA LEU A 157 28.56 -20.97 8.36
C LEU A 157 29.95 -21.13 8.96
N PRO A 158 30.64 -20.04 9.35
CA PRO A 158 32.06 -20.07 9.70
C PRO A 158 32.43 -21.05 10.81
N GLU A 159 31.49 -21.32 11.73
CA GLU A 159 31.68 -22.29 12.80
C GLU A 159 31.76 -23.75 12.31
N PHE A 160 31.26 -24.05 11.10
CA PHE A 160 31.22 -25.39 10.51
C PHE A 160 32.09 -25.51 9.26
N TYR A 161 32.10 -24.48 8.40
CA TYR A 161 32.88 -24.45 7.18
C TYR A 161 33.30 -23.01 6.84
N SER A 162 34.59 -22.79 6.62
CA SER A 162 35.18 -21.44 6.57
C SER A 162 34.97 -20.72 5.23
N LYS A 163 34.80 -21.47 4.14
CA LYS A 163 34.64 -20.92 2.79
C LYS A 163 33.16 -20.65 2.46
N TYR A 164 32.92 -19.68 1.58
CA TYR A 164 31.59 -19.43 1.03
C TYR A 164 31.20 -20.53 0.04
N GLY A 165 30.02 -21.11 0.21
CA GLY A 165 29.32 -21.74 -0.90
C GLY A 165 28.61 -20.64 -1.69
N TYR A 166 28.85 -20.53 -2.99
CA TYR A 166 28.18 -19.52 -3.81
C TYR A 166 27.61 -20.09 -5.11
N MET A 167 26.57 -19.43 -5.59
CA MET A 167 25.88 -19.68 -6.84
C MET A 167 25.98 -18.43 -7.71
N ASP A 168 26.16 -18.62 -9.01
CA ASP A 168 26.05 -17.56 -10.00
C ASP A 168 24.84 -17.85 -10.90
N LEU A 169 23.99 -16.85 -11.14
CA LEU A 169 22.81 -16.96 -12.01
C LEU A 169 23.17 -17.28 -13.47
N LYS A 170 24.44 -17.10 -13.86
CA LYS A 170 24.99 -17.58 -15.14
C LYS A 170 25.06 -19.10 -15.22
N ASP A 171 25.19 -19.79 -14.08
CA ASP A 171 25.30 -21.24 -13.98
C ASP A 171 23.94 -21.91 -13.70
N ARG A 172 22.81 -21.21 -13.95
CA ARG A 172 21.46 -21.70 -13.58
C ARG A 172 21.15 -23.09 -14.14
N ASP A 173 21.55 -23.36 -15.38
CA ASP A 173 21.21 -24.62 -16.05
C ASP A 173 21.96 -25.78 -15.41
N ALA A 174 23.24 -25.56 -15.06
CA ALA A 174 24.06 -26.53 -14.34
C ALA A 174 23.54 -26.76 -12.91
N LEU A 175 23.14 -25.69 -12.22
CA LEU A 175 22.56 -25.76 -10.88
C LEU A 175 21.20 -26.50 -10.89
N ASN A 176 20.36 -26.24 -11.89
CA ASN A 176 19.08 -26.94 -12.05
C ASN A 176 19.28 -28.43 -12.36
N GLN A 177 20.21 -28.78 -13.25
CA GLN A 177 20.54 -30.19 -13.53
C GLN A 177 21.03 -30.94 -12.29
N LYS A 178 21.75 -30.26 -11.40
CA LYS A 178 22.37 -30.87 -10.22
C LYS A 178 21.45 -30.95 -9.01
N PHE A 179 20.66 -29.90 -8.76
CA PHE A 179 19.83 -29.76 -7.57
C PHE A 179 18.32 -29.85 -7.85
N GLY A 180 17.91 -29.85 -9.12
CA GLY A 180 16.49 -29.87 -9.52
C GLY A 180 15.72 -28.60 -9.15
N GLN A 181 16.44 -27.48 -8.97
CA GLN A 181 15.84 -26.19 -8.61
C GLN A 181 16.10 -25.14 -9.70
N GLU A 182 15.03 -24.53 -10.20
CA GLU A 182 15.12 -23.38 -11.09
C GLU A 182 15.48 -22.13 -10.29
N LEU A 183 16.62 -21.53 -10.64
CA LEU A 183 17.04 -20.25 -10.06
C LEU A 183 16.40 -19.07 -10.80
N PRO A 184 16.15 -17.95 -10.10
CA PRO A 184 15.58 -16.77 -10.73
C PRO A 184 16.54 -16.19 -11.77
N LYS A 185 16.01 -15.38 -12.71
CA LYS A 185 16.85 -14.69 -13.70
C LYS A 185 17.64 -13.54 -13.09
N ARG A 186 17.12 -12.97 -12.00
CA ARG A 186 17.71 -11.85 -11.25
C ARG A 186 17.27 -11.89 -9.79
N PHE A 187 17.99 -11.16 -8.94
CA PHE A 187 17.53 -10.87 -7.59
C PHE A 187 16.70 -9.58 -7.55
N LEU A 188 15.74 -9.54 -6.64
CA LEU A 188 14.82 -8.42 -6.44
C LEU A 188 15.44 -7.38 -5.49
N THR A 189 15.40 -6.10 -5.86
CA THR A 189 15.82 -4.99 -5.00
C THR A 189 14.65 -4.08 -4.61
N TYR A 190 14.82 -3.27 -3.57
CA TYR A 190 13.78 -2.30 -3.19
C TYR A 190 13.57 -1.24 -4.27
N ARG A 191 14.63 -0.83 -4.95
CA ARG A 191 14.56 0.10 -6.07
C ARG A 191 13.69 -0.47 -7.21
N ASP A 192 13.86 -1.75 -7.54
CA ASP A 192 13.07 -2.38 -8.61
C ASP A 192 11.57 -2.32 -8.32
N LEU A 193 11.15 -2.65 -7.09
CA LEU A 193 9.74 -2.60 -6.68
C LEU A 193 9.19 -1.18 -6.77
N MET A 194 9.94 -0.19 -6.27
CA MET A 194 9.55 1.21 -6.30
C MET A 194 9.42 1.74 -7.73
N GLU A 195 10.36 1.40 -8.61
CA GLU A 195 10.33 1.80 -10.01
C GLU A 195 9.19 1.11 -10.78
N ALA A 196 8.91 -0.16 -10.50
CA ALA A 196 7.84 -0.92 -11.16
C ALA A 196 6.45 -0.30 -10.95
N VAL A 197 6.19 0.26 -9.76
CA VAL A 197 4.90 0.87 -9.39
C VAL A 197 4.89 2.39 -9.50
N ARG A 198 5.99 3.02 -9.92
CA ARG A 198 6.07 4.49 -9.97
C ARG A 198 5.11 5.06 -11.00
N ILE A 199 4.39 6.11 -10.61
CA ILE A 199 3.48 6.85 -11.49
C ILE A 199 3.79 8.34 -11.35
N SER A 200 3.96 9.02 -12.49
CA SER A 200 4.15 10.46 -12.49
C SER A 200 2.80 11.19 -12.37
N GLN A 201 2.77 12.28 -11.62
CA GLN A 201 1.54 13.07 -11.45
C GLN A 201 1.01 13.62 -12.78
N ASP A 202 1.91 14.02 -13.68
CA ASP A 202 1.56 14.52 -15.01
C ASP A 202 0.89 13.46 -15.87
N GLU A 203 1.35 12.20 -15.79
CA GLU A 203 0.74 11.09 -16.49
C GLU A 203 -0.69 10.84 -16.01
N VAL A 204 -0.89 10.69 -14.68
CA VAL A 204 -2.23 10.52 -14.07
C VAL A 204 -3.17 11.64 -14.49
N LYS A 205 -2.70 12.88 -14.35
CA LYS A 205 -3.47 14.07 -14.67
C LYS A 205 -3.88 14.08 -16.15
N SER A 206 -2.94 13.81 -17.05
CA SER A 206 -3.21 13.83 -18.49
C SER A 206 -4.20 12.73 -18.91
N THR A 207 -4.23 11.61 -18.18
CA THR A 207 -5.15 10.49 -18.40
C THR A 207 -6.53 10.75 -17.82
N LEU A 208 -6.64 11.29 -16.59
CA LEU A 208 -7.92 11.44 -15.89
C LEU A 208 -8.67 12.73 -16.19
N THR A 209 -7.99 13.82 -16.59
CA THR A 209 -8.64 15.13 -16.88
C THR A 209 -9.80 15.00 -17.90
N PRO A 210 -9.66 14.27 -19.02
CA PRO A 210 -10.75 14.09 -19.97
C PRO A 210 -12.02 13.43 -19.39
N TYR A 211 -11.89 12.57 -18.37
CA TYR A 211 -13.03 11.93 -17.71
C TYR A 211 -13.75 12.91 -16.78
N ALA A 212 -13.00 13.72 -16.03
CA ALA A 212 -13.56 14.80 -15.21
C ALA A 212 -14.33 15.83 -16.07
N MET A 213 -13.79 16.16 -17.25
CA MET A 213 -14.48 17.04 -18.21
C MET A 213 -15.77 16.39 -18.74
N LEU A 214 -15.72 15.12 -19.14
CA LEU A 214 -16.89 14.38 -19.62
C LEU A 214 -18.00 14.31 -18.57
N TYR A 215 -17.64 14.12 -17.31
CA TYR A 215 -18.57 14.18 -16.17
C TYR A 215 -19.19 15.57 -16.02
N ALA A 216 -18.36 16.62 -15.97
CA ALA A 216 -18.81 18.01 -15.80
C ALA A 216 -19.71 18.50 -16.94
N GLU A 217 -19.43 18.07 -18.17
CA GLU A 217 -20.23 18.37 -19.37
C GLU A 217 -21.57 17.63 -19.38
N SER A 218 -21.64 16.44 -18.77
CA SER A 218 -22.87 15.63 -18.72
C SER A 218 -23.89 16.15 -17.70
N ILE A 219 -23.45 16.97 -16.74
CA ILE A 219 -24.35 17.60 -15.76
C ILE A 219 -25.04 18.82 -16.38
N LYS A 220 -26.36 18.90 -16.26
CA LYS A 220 -27.19 20.05 -16.65
C LYS A 220 -27.49 20.91 -15.43
N ASP A 221 -27.68 22.23 -15.62
CA ASP A 221 -28.07 23.11 -14.51
C ASP A 221 -29.38 22.65 -13.82
N SER A 222 -30.31 22.06 -14.58
CA SER A 222 -31.58 21.54 -14.06
C SER A 222 -31.45 20.32 -13.15
N GLN A 223 -30.31 19.63 -13.19
CA GLN A 223 -30.03 18.46 -12.35
C GLN A 223 -29.45 18.85 -10.98
N VAL A 224 -29.01 20.11 -10.82
CA VAL A 224 -28.31 20.56 -9.63
C VAL A 224 -29.19 21.50 -8.82
N THR A 225 -29.46 21.12 -7.58
CA THR A 225 -30.17 21.94 -6.60
C THR A 225 -29.26 22.29 -5.44
N ILE A 226 -29.52 23.44 -4.81
CA ILE A 226 -28.72 23.92 -3.68
C ILE A 226 -29.64 24.36 -2.53
N ASN A 227 -29.40 23.80 -1.36
CA ASN A 227 -29.90 24.30 -0.09
C ASN A 227 -28.76 25.04 0.63
N LYS A 228 -28.92 26.35 0.83
CA LYS A 228 -27.87 27.22 1.40
C LYS A 228 -27.81 27.18 2.92
N ASP A 229 -28.86 26.67 3.57
CA ASP A 229 -29.03 26.70 5.03
C ASP A 229 -28.79 25.32 5.65
N ALA A 230 -27.84 24.57 5.10
CA ALA A 230 -27.46 23.27 5.62
C ALA A 230 -26.38 23.39 6.71
N SER A 231 -26.20 22.32 7.47
CA SER A 231 -25.12 22.24 8.46
C SER A 231 -24.46 20.88 8.39
N PHE A 232 -23.13 20.86 8.43
CA PHE A 232 -22.37 19.65 8.61
C PHE A 232 -22.20 19.36 10.11
N THR A 233 -22.36 18.11 10.52
CA THR A 233 -22.05 17.65 11.88
C THR A 233 -21.55 16.22 11.84
N GLU A 234 -20.29 15.99 12.23
CA GLU A 234 -19.69 14.67 12.35
C GLU A 234 -18.59 14.72 13.41
N GLU A 235 -18.47 13.69 14.27
CA GLU A 235 -17.39 13.58 15.28
C GLU A 235 -17.18 14.84 16.15
N GLY A 236 -18.26 15.60 16.41
CA GLY A 236 -18.24 16.84 17.18
C GLY A 236 -17.80 18.09 16.40
N PHE A 237 -17.37 17.95 15.14
CA PHE A 237 -17.14 19.09 14.25
C PHE A 237 -18.48 19.57 13.66
N LYS A 238 -18.77 20.85 13.81
CA LYS A 238 -19.96 21.51 13.25
C LYS A 238 -19.53 22.71 12.42
N GLU A 239 -20.03 22.77 11.19
CA GLU A 239 -19.72 23.85 10.23
C GLU A 239 -20.98 24.20 9.45
N SER A 240 -21.12 25.49 9.11
CA SER A 240 -22.18 25.89 8.17
C SER A 240 -21.85 25.31 6.81
N ALA A 241 -22.84 24.68 6.16
CA ALA A 241 -22.62 24.04 4.87
C ALA A 241 -23.71 24.42 3.88
N ARG A 242 -23.43 24.17 2.61
CA ARG A 242 -24.43 24.15 1.55
C ARG A 242 -24.61 22.71 1.14
N GLU A 243 -25.86 22.27 1.09
CA GLU A 243 -26.18 20.96 0.53
C GLU A 243 -26.44 21.13 -0.96
N ILE A 244 -25.67 20.43 -1.77
CA ILE A 244 -25.82 20.40 -3.21
C ILE A 244 -26.26 19.00 -3.59
N THR A 245 -27.40 18.90 -4.26
CA THR A 245 -27.91 17.63 -4.79
C THR A 245 -27.82 17.64 -6.30
N VAL A 246 -27.15 16.62 -6.87
CA VAL A 246 -27.12 16.33 -8.30
C VAL A 246 -27.95 15.08 -8.55
N THR A 247 -29.00 15.20 -9.37
CA THR A 247 -29.91 14.08 -9.67
C THR A 247 -29.85 13.76 -11.16
N PHE A 248 -29.61 12.48 -11.47
CA PHE A 248 -29.74 11.94 -12.81
C PHE A 248 -30.98 11.05 -12.86
N THR A 249 -31.77 11.18 -13.92
CA THR A 249 -32.73 10.12 -14.26
C THR A 249 -31.97 8.84 -14.64
N GLU A 250 -32.64 7.69 -14.63
CA GLU A 250 -32.07 6.45 -15.14
C GLU A 250 -31.44 6.62 -16.54
N GLU A 251 -32.16 7.23 -17.47
CA GLU A 251 -31.66 7.50 -18.83
C GLU A 251 -30.38 8.36 -18.82
N GLU A 252 -30.33 9.39 -17.97
CA GLU A 252 -29.17 10.27 -17.88
C GLU A 252 -27.97 9.58 -17.21
N ALA A 253 -28.22 8.74 -16.19
CA ALA A 253 -27.21 7.96 -15.51
C ALA A 253 -26.61 6.89 -16.45
N LYS A 254 -27.45 6.17 -17.20
CA LYS A 254 -26.99 5.25 -18.25
C LYS A 254 -26.18 5.97 -19.30
N ALA A 255 -26.67 7.09 -19.82
CA ALA A 255 -25.93 7.87 -20.83
C ALA A 255 -24.55 8.33 -20.32
N LEU A 256 -24.43 8.72 -19.04
CA LEU A 256 -23.15 9.06 -18.43
C LEU A 256 -22.24 7.83 -18.29
N ALA A 257 -22.77 6.72 -17.75
CA ALA A 257 -22.03 5.47 -17.57
C ALA A 257 -21.52 4.92 -18.91
N THR A 258 -22.37 4.88 -19.93
CA THR A 258 -22.01 4.49 -21.31
C THR A 258 -20.88 5.37 -21.84
N LYS A 259 -20.99 6.70 -21.76
CA LYS A 259 -19.93 7.60 -22.25
C LYS A 259 -18.60 7.38 -21.53
N LEU A 260 -18.62 7.17 -20.22
CA LEU A 260 -17.41 6.90 -19.43
C LEU A 260 -16.79 5.55 -19.81
N ALA A 261 -17.60 4.50 -19.93
CA ALA A 261 -17.16 3.16 -20.31
C ALA A 261 -16.63 3.11 -21.75
N GLU A 262 -17.33 3.69 -22.72
CA GLU A 262 -16.87 3.80 -24.11
C GLU A 262 -15.55 4.56 -24.21
N LYS A 263 -15.43 5.67 -23.48
CA LYS A 263 -14.19 6.42 -23.41
C LYS A 263 -13.07 5.58 -22.81
N ALA A 264 -13.29 4.94 -21.67
CA ALA A 264 -12.31 4.09 -21.00
C ALA A 264 -11.83 2.94 -21.90
N LYS A 265 -12.77 2.27 -22.58
CA LYS A 265 -12.47 1.20 -23.53
C LYS A 265 -11.56 1.67 -24.68
N ALA A 266 -11.83 2.86 -25.23
CA ALA A 266 -11.09 3.42 -26.36
C ALA A 266 -9.82 4.21 -25.97
N ASP A 267 -9.60 4.49 -24.68
CA ASP A 267 -8.52 5.37 -24.21
C ASP A 267 -7.21 4.60 -24.05
N GLN A 268 -6.38 4.68 -25.07
CA GLN A 268 -5.05 4.06 -25.07
C GLN A 268 -4.17 4.55 -23.92
N LYS A 269 -4.31 5.80 -23.45
CA LYS A 269 -3.52 6.30 -22.32
C LYS A 269 -3.94 5.67 -21.00
N LEU A 270 -5.24 5.47 -20.80
CA LEU A 270 -5.75 4.76 -19.63
C LEU A 270 -5.30 3.30 -19.64
N PHE A 271 -5.41 2.66 -20.80
CA PHE A 271 -4.94 1.30 -20.98
C PHE A 271 -3.43 1.16 -20.69
N ASP A 272 -2.59 1.99 -21.31
CA ASP A 272 -1.13 1.92 -21.10
C ASP A 272 -0.76 2.29 -19.65
N LEU A 273 -1.44 3.26 -19.01
CA LEU A 273 -1.24 3.58 -17.59
C LEU A 273 -1.39 2.34 -16.70
N ILE A 274 -2.44 1.54 -16.91
CA ILE A 274 -2.74 0.32 -16.15
C ILE A 274 -1.81 -0.82 -16.55
N TYR A 275 -1.72 -1.12 -17.85
CA TYR A 275 -0.97 -2.27 -18.35
C TYR A 275 0.51 -2.17 -18.03
N THR A 276 1.14 -0.99 -18.18
CA THR A 276 2.57 -0.83 -17.87
C THR A 276 2.88 -1.21 -16.42
N ARG A 277 1.98 -0.96 -15.47
CA ARG A 277 2.22 -1.25 -14.04
C ARG A 277 2.02 -2.72 -13.74
N TYR A 278 0.96 -3.30 -14.31
CA TYR A 278 0.78 -4.75 -14.29
C TYR A 278 2.00 -5.46 -14.86
N HIS A 279 2.43 -5.10 -16.07
CA HIS A 279 3.56 -5.73 -16.75
C HIS A 279 4.88 -5.55 -15.98
N ASN A 280 5.20 -4.33 -15.54
CA ASN A 280 6.42 -4.10 -14.77
C ASN A 280 6.47 -4.96 -13.50
N VAL A 281 5.35 -5.07 -12.77
CA VAL A 281 5.28 -5.89 -11.55
C VAL A 281 5.31 -7.37 -11.89
N SER A 282 4.52 -7.85 -12.86
CA SER A 282 4.44 -9.27 -13.19
C SER A 282 5.76 -9.80 -13.75
N THR A 283 6.40 -9.08 -14.67
CA THR A 283 7.71 -9.44 -15.23
C THR A 283 8.78 -9.40 -14.14
N LEU A 284 8.80 -8.38 -13.28
CA LEU A 284 9.76 -8.29 -12.18
C LEU A 284 9.63 -9.49 -11.22
N MET A 285 8.40 -9.84 -10.85
CA MET A 285 8.12 -10.97 -9.96
C MET A 285 8.48 -12.31 -10.63
N ALA A 286 8.09 -12.51 -11.89
CA ALA A 286 8.43 -13.72 -12.65
C ALA A 286 9.94 -13.88 -12.82
N ASP A 287 10.65 -12.81 -13.20
CA ASP A 287 12.11 -12.84 -13.34
C ASP A 287 12.84 -13.05 -12.00
N SER A 288 12.19 -12.69 -10.88
CA SER A 288 12.67 -12.93 -9.52
C SER A 288 12.27 -14.31 -8.96
N GLY A 289 11.67 -15.18 -9.78
CA GLY A 289 11.35 -16.57 -9.42
C GLY A 289 10.00 -16.77 -8.71
N TYR A 290 9.15 -15.75 -8.66
CA TYR A 290 7.80 -15.89 -8.12
C TYR A 290 6.85 -16.49 -9.17
N ALA A 291 5.95 -17.36 -8.71
CA ALA A 291 4.89 -17.91 -9.55
C ALA A 291 3.86 -16.81 -9.85
N VAL A 292 3.99 -16.19 -11.02
CA VAL A 292 3.05 -15.17 -11.52
C VAL A 292 2.61 -15.57 -12.91
N GLU A 293 1.30 -15.53 -13.15
CA GLU A 293 0.73 -15.65 -14.48
C GLU A 293 0.91 -14.32 -15.21
N GLU A 294 1.90 -14.26 -16.10
CA GLU A 294 2.14 -13.10 -16.96
C GLU A 294 1.24 -13.19 -18.19
N ILE A 295 0.24 -12.31 -18.27
CA ILE A 295 -0.60 -12.18 -19.45
C ILE A 295 0.02 -11.22 -20.47
N SER A 296 0.02 -11.63 -21.74
CA SER A 296 0.52 -10.81 -22.85
C SER A 296 -0.24 -9.47 -22.96
N LYS A 297 0.34 -8.47 -23.62
CA LYS A 297 -0.33 -7.19 -23.86
C LYS A 297 -1.64 -7.39 -24.63
N GLU A 298 -1.63 -8.30 -25.59
CA GLU A 298 -2.76 -8.66 -26.44
C GLU A 298 -3.88 -9.32 -25.62
N GLU A 299 -3.53 -10.26 -24.74
CA GLU A 299 -4.49 -10.92 -23.85
C GLU A 299 -5.04 -9.97 -22.79
N PHE A 300 -4.19 -9.13 -22.18
CA PHE A 300 -4.62 -8.08 -21.27
C PHE A 300 -5.59 -7.12 -21.98
N LYS A 301 -5.28 -6.71 -23.22
CA LYS A 301 -6.16 -5.85 -24.03
C LYS A 301 -7.49 -6.54 -24.33
N LYS A 302 -7.48 -7.82 -24.67
CA LYS A 302 -8.69 -8.60 -24.89
C LYS A 302 -9.56 -8.65 -23.63
N ASN A 303 -8.97 -8.95 -22.47
CA ASN A 303 -9.70 -9.01 -21.19
C ASN A 303 -10.22 -7.63 -20.77
N TYR A 304 -9.42 -6.58 -20.98
CA TYR A 304 -9.82 -5.19 -20.78
C TYR A 304 -11.02 -4.82 -21.65
N ASP A 305 -10.94 -5.09 -22.95
CA ASP A 305 -12.03 -4.81 -23.90
C ASP A 305 -13.29 -5.60 -23.58
N GLN A 306 -13.14 -6.88 -23.25
CA GLN A 306 -14.25 -7.74 -22.86
C GLN A 306 -14.90 -7.23 -21.57
N GLY A 307 -14.13 -6.84 -20.56
CA GLY A 307 -14.68 -6.26 -19.32
C GLY A 307 -15.50 -5.00 -19.57
N PHE A 308 -15.08 -4.13 -20.50
CA PHE A 308 -15.89 -2.98 -20.91
C PHE A 308 -17.08 -3.36 -21.81
N ASP A 309 -16.98 -4.38 -22.65
CA ASP A 309 -18.10 -4.89 -23.44
C ASP A 309 -19.19 -5.49 -22.56
N ASP A 310 -18.81 -6.27 -21.56
CA ASP A 310 -19.72 -6.84 -20.56
C ASP A 310 -20.37 -5.72 -19.74
N LEU A 311 -19.59 -4.74 -19.26
CA LEU A 311 -20.14 -3.55 -18.57
C LEU A 311 -21.13 -2.77 -19.45
N LEU A 312 -20.80 -2.52 -20.72
CA LEU A 312 -21.66 -1.80 -21.65
C LEU A 312 -22.94 -2.60 -21.95
N LYS A 313 -22.83 -3.92 -22.04
CA LYS A 313 -23.97 -4.81 -22.20
C LYS A 313 -24.88 -4.75 -20.96
N ASP A 314 -24.33 -4.83 -19.76
CA ASP A 314 -25.09 -4.76 -18.51
C ASP A 314 -25.82 -3.40 -18.37
N ILE A 315 -25.16 -2.30 -18.75
CA ILE A 315 -25.79 -0.98 -18.79
C ILE A 315 -26.97 -0.96 -19.77
N ASN A 316 -26.84 -1.59 -20.94
CA ASN A 316 -27.90 -1.61 -21.96
C ASN A 316 -29.04 -2.59 -21.65
N ASP A 317 -28.73 -3.72 -21.01
CA ASP A 317 -29.69 -4.78 -20.67
C ASP A 317 -30.54 -4.42 -19.44
N SER A 318 -30.07 -3.48 -18.60
CA SER A 318 -30.88 -2.92 -17.52
C SER A 318 -32.15 -2.24 -18.08
N THR A 319 -33.33 -2.57 -17.55
CA THR A 319 -34.61 -2.14 -18.13
C THR A 319 -34.94 -0.69 -17.79
N THR A 320 -35.24 0.15 -18.81
CA THR A 320 -35.64 1.57 -18.66
C THR A 320 -37.05 1.79 -18.09
N GLU A 321 -37.69 0.76 -17.55
CA GLU A 321 -39.02 0.87 -16.94
C GLU A 321 -38.96 1.32 -15.47
N SER A 322 -37.75 1.48 -14.92
CA SER A 322 -37.57 1.94 -13.55
C SER A 322 -37.75 3.47 -13.49
N LYS A 323 -38.31 3.99 -12.39
CA LYS A 323 -38.26 5.43 -12.07
C LYS A 323 -37.05 5.77 -11.19
N GLU A 324 -36.07 4.88 -11.16
CA GLU A 324 -34.91 5.02 -10.29
C GLU A 324 -34.05 6.20 -10.75
N GLN A 325 -33.46 6.88 -9.78
CA GLN A 325 -32.61 8.04 -9.99
C GLN A 325 -31.29 7.81 -9.28
N LEU A 326 -30.21 8.21 -9.95
CA LEU A 326 -28.92 8.32 -9.30
C LEU A 326 -28.84 9.71 -8.66
N LYS A 327 -28.74 9.76 -7.34
CA LYS A 327 -28.69 11.00 -6.57
C LYS A 327 -27.34 11.11 -5.86
N MET A 328 -26.64 12.21 -6.09
CA MET A 328 -25.44 12.58 -5.35
C MET A 328 -25.75 13.77 -4.46
N VAL A 329 -25.50 13.64 -3.16
CA VAL A 329 -25.65 14.72 -2.18
C VAL A 329 -24.27 15.05 -1.63
N VAL A 330 -23.87 16.31 -1.73
CA VAL A 330 -22.61 16.81 -1.14
C VAL A 330 -22.88 17.94 -0.16
N LEU A 331 -22.17 17.94 0.96
CA LEU A 331 -22.13 19.05 1.90
C LEU A 331 -20.82 19.82 1.68
N VAL A 332 -20.94 21.11 1.38
CA VAL A 332 -19.83 21.98 1.01
C VAL A 332 -19.70 23.12 2.01
N ASP A 333 -18.49 23.39 2.48
CA ASP A 333 -18.22 24.49 3.41
C ASP A 333 -18.09 25.87 2.72
N GLY A 334 -17.72 26.89 3.50
CA GLY A 334 -17.50 28.25 3.00
C GLY A 334 -16.26 28.40 2.09
N ASP A 335 -15.34 27.44 2.13
CA ASP A 335 -14.10 27.39 1.34
C ASP A 335 -14.24 26.37 0.17
N HIS A 336 -15.48 26.08 -0.23
CA HIS A 336 -15.86 25.14 -1.28
C HIS A 336 -15.26 23.72 -1.13
N GLN A 337 -14.89 23.31 0.08
CA GLN A 337 -14.45 21.95 0.35
C GLN A 337 -15.67 21.05 0.56
N ILE A 338 -15.67 19.88 -0.09
CA ILE A 338 -16.67 18.85 0.12
C ILE A 338 -16.36 18.15 1.46
N LEU A 339 -17.15 18.45 2.47
CA LEU A 339 -17.07 17.84 3.80
C LEU A 339 -17.69 16.44 3.83
N SER A 340 -18.76 16.22 3.05
CA SER A 340 -19.39 14.91 2.91
C SER A 340 -19.92 14.69 1.50
N ARG A 341 -19.92 13.44 1.07
CA ARG A 341 -20.52 12.96 -0.19
C ARG A 341 -21.34 11.71 0.09
N LYS A 342 -22.52 11.62 -0.50
CA LYS A 342 -23.33 10.40 -0.56
C LYS A 342 -23.75 10.19 -2.00
N LEU A 343 -23.60 8.96 -2.49
CA LEU A 343 -24.13 8.51 -3.77
C LEU A 343 -25.17 7.43 -3.48
N MET A 344 -26.37 7.59 -4.02
CA MET A 344 -27.50 6.72 -3.72
C MET A 344 -28.38 6.50 -4.95
N PHE A 345 -29.01 5.34 -5.02
CA PHE A 345 -30.07 5.04 -5.97
C PHE A 345 -31.41 5.26 -5.30
N THR A 346 -32.35 5.91 -5.98
CA THR A 346 -33.75 5.95 -5.52
C THR A 346 -34.47 4.71 -6.04
N GLY A 347 -35.26 4.03 -5.21
CA GLY A 347 -36.04 2.87 -5.64
C GLY A 347 -37.19 3.23 -6.59
N LYS A 348 -37.90 2.22 -7.11
CA LYS A 348 -38.93 2.31 -8.18
C LYS A 348 -40.06 3.35 -8.01
N ASP A 349 -40.22 3.96 -6.83
CA ASP A 349 -41.21 5.02 -6.53
C ASP A 349 -40.59 6.32 -5.95
N ASN A 350 -39.26 6.49 -5.98
CA ASN A 350 -38.53 7.60 -5.32
C ASN A 350 -38.73 7.70 -3.80
N LYS A 351 -39.17 6.63 -3.14
CA LYS A 351 -39.46 6.60 -1.69
C LYS A 351 -38.38 5.94 -0.85
N GLU A 352 -37.53 5.13 -1.46
CA GLU A 352 -36.43 4.44 -0.79
C GLU A 352 -35.12 4.94 -1.39
N GLU A 353 -34.17 5.34 -0.54
CA GLU A 353 -32.82 5.73 -0.94
C GLU A 353 -31.87 4.60 -0.53
N GLN A 354 -31.22 3.99 -1.51
CA GLN A 354 -30.22 2.95 -1.32
C GLN A 354 -28.83 3.57 -1.44
N LEU A 355 -28.12 3.66 -0.31
CA LEU A 355 -26.77 4.20 -0.28
C LEU A 355 -25.81 3.24 -0.99
N PHE A 356 -25.00 3.76 -1.90
CA PHE A 356 -23.95 3.01 -2.59
C PHE A 356 -22.56 3.45 -2.17
N PHE A 357 -22.38 4.76 -1.96
CA PHE A 357 -21.12 5.32 -1.49
C PHE A 357 -21.37 6.42 -0.47
N SER A 358 -20.52 6.48 0.55
CA SER A 358 -20.43 7.62 1.45
C SER A 358 -18.98 8.01 1.71
N GLY A 359 -18.72 9.30 1.75
CA GLY A 359 -17.42 9.88 2.06
C GLY A 359 -17.58 11.04 3.02
N ILE A 360 -16.70 11.15 4.00
CA ILE A 360 -16.52 12.32 4.86
C ILE A 360 -15.04 12.63 4.88
N ALA A 361 -14.67 13.88 4.66
CA ALA A 361 -13.30 14.32 4.73
C ALA A 361 -13.25 15.75 5.24
N TYR A 362 -12.55 15.98 6.35
CA TYR A 362 -12.25 17.32 6.81
C TYR A 362 -10.93 17.37 7.57
N GLN A 363 -10.35 18.56 7.57
CA GLN A 363 -9.19 18.91 8.38
C GLN A 363 -9.43 20.31 8.95
N LYS A 364 -9.52 20.42 10.27
CA LYS A 364 -9.77 21.69 10.96
C LYS A 364 -8.80 21.85 12.12
N GLY A 365 -7.87 22.79 11.98
CA GLY A 365 -6.84 23.02 12.99
C GLY A 365 -6.01 21.76 13.23
N ALA A 366 -6.09 21.22 14.45
CA ALA A 366 -5.38 20.02 14.87
C ALA A 366 -6.04 18.71 14.41
N ASP A 367 -7.33 18.75 14.04
CA ASP A 367 -8.14 17.54 13.84
C ASP A 367 -8.29 17.20 12.36
N SER A 368 -8.08 15.93 12.03
CA SER A 368 -8.28 15.34 10.71
C SER A 368 -9.21 14.15 10.81
N PHE A 369 -10.18 14.05 9.90
CA PHE A 369 -11.09 12.91 9.81
C PHE A 369 -11.38 12.56 8.36
N TYR A 370 -11.23 11.29 8.03
CA TYR A 370 -11.56 10.71 6.74
C TYR A 370 -12.36 9.43 6.97
N ARG A 371 -13.52 9.30 6.35
CA ARG A 371 -14.29 8.06 6.30
C ARG A 371 -14.78 7.83 4.89
N TYR A 372 -14.48 6.68 4.31
CA TYR A 372 -14.99 6.26 3.02
C TYR A 372 -15.64 4.89 3.18
N ALA A 373 -16.82 4.72 2.61
CA ALA A 373 -17.52 3.44 2.64
C ALA A 373 -18.25 3.21 1.31
N LEU A 374 -18.10 1.99 0.79
CA LEU A 374 -18.90 1.42 -0.27
C LEU A 374 -19.91 0.46 0.35
N HIS A 375 -21.14 0.53 -0.12
CA HIS A 375 -22.29 -0.22 0.39
C HIS A 375 -22.90 -1.02 -0.75
N ASN A 376 -23.31 -2.25 -0.48
CA ASN A 376 -24.14 -3.02 -1.40
C ASN A 376 -25.57 -2.43 -1.36
N PRO A 377 -26.08 -1.82 -2.45
CA PRO A 377 -27.42 -1.23 -2.45
C PRO A 377 -28.54 -2.26 -2.25
N GLU A 378 -28.31 -3.51 -2.68
CA GLU A 378 -29.27 -4.60 -2.60
C GLU A 378 -29.27 -5.30 -1.24
N ASP A 379 -28.12 -5.31 -0.55
CA ASP A 379 -27.98 -5.78 0.83
C ASP A 379 -27.12 -4.84 1.69
N PRO A 380 -27.67 -3.69 2.12
CA PRO A 380 -26.93 -2.71 2.91
C PRO A 380 -26.50 -3.22 4.29
N LYS A 381 -27.04 -4.37 4.74
CA LYS A 381 -26.70 -4.93 6.03
C LYS A 381 -25.45 -5.80 5.96
N ASN A 382 -25.19 -6.42 4.80
CA ASN A 382 -24.17 -7.45 4.67
C ASN A 382 -23.13 -7.15 3.59
N GLY A 383 -23.18 -6.01 2.89
CA GLY A 383 -22.12 -5.59 1.96
C GLY A 383 -21.57 -4.22 2.31
N GLU A 384 -20.44 -4.16 3.02
CA GLU A 384 -19.75 -2.90 3.32
C GLU A 384 -18.23 -3.05 3.19
N LEU A 385 -17.60 -2.15 2.44
CA LEU A 385 -16.16 -1.91 2.51
C LEU A 385 -15.96 -0.50 3.05
N SER A 386 -15.32 -0.36 4.21
CA SER A 386 -15.06 0.95 4.78
C SER A 386 -13.64 1.16 5.31
N TYR A 387 -13.19 2.40 5.21
CA TYR A 387 -11.94 2.92 5.74
C TYR A 387 -12.26 4.15 6.58
N THR A 388 -11.72 4.21 7.80
CA THR A 388 -11.81 5.40 8.65
C THR A 388 -10.43 5.75 9.20
N TYR A 389 -10.06 7.03 9.12
CA TYR A 389 -8.91 7.61 9.78
C TYR A 389 -9.35 8.84 10.56
N LYS A 390 -8.94 8.92 11.82
CA LYS A 390 -9.12 10.07 12.68
C LYS A 390 -7.81 10.38 13.37
N ALA A 391 -7.39 11.64 13.37
CA ALA A 391 -6.21 12.06 14.11
C ALA A 391 -6.36 13.48 14.67
N THR A 392 -5.71 13.72 15.80
CA THR A 392 -5.55 15.03 16.42
C THR A 392 -4.08 15.28 16.68
N GLU A 393 -3.51 16.30 16.05
CA GLU A 393 -2.11 16.71 16.20
C GLU A 393 -1.99 18.00 17.03
N ARG A 394 -1.35 17.93 18.21
CA ARG A 394 -1.09 19.07 19.08
C ARG A 394 0.30 18.99 19.68
N ASN A 395 1.08 20.06 19.55
CA ASN A 395 2.40 20.19 20.17
C ASN A 395 3.35 19.00 19.85
N GLY A 396 3.36 18.54 18.60
CA GLY A 396 4.20 17.41 18.18
C GLY A 396 3.68 16.03 18.62
N LYS A 397 2.51 15.96 19.29
CA LYS A 397 1.83 14.71 19.63
C LYS A 397 0.60 14.50 18.73
N THR A 398 0.53 13.34 18.08
CA THR A 398 -0.58 12.90 17.25
C THR A 398 -1.27 11.71 17.91
N ASN A 399 -2.56 11.83 18.21
CA ASN A 399 -3.38 10.70 18.68
C ASN A 399 -4.42 10.38 17.62
N GLY A 400 -4.68 9.12 17.35
CA GLY A 400 -5.63 8.77 16.31
C GLY A 400 -6.14 7.34 16.34
N LYS A 401 -7.02 7.08 15.39
CA LYS A 401 -7.61 5.77 15.11
C LYS A 401 -7.61 5.55 13.60
N LEU A 402 -7.28 4.34 13.19
CA LEU A 402 -7.45 3.81 11.85
C LEU A 402 -8.36 2.58 11.93
N SER A 403 -9.29 2.43 10.99
CA SER A 403 -10.05 1.18 10.84
C SER A 403 -10.30 0.84 9.38
N VAL A 404 -10.27 -0.45 9.08
CA VAL A 404 -10.63 -1.02 7.77
C VAL A 404 -11.61 -2.15 8.03
N MET A 405 -12.75 -2.14 7.35
CA MET A 405 -13.78 -3.16 7.49
C MET A 405 -14.20 -3.66 6.12
N VAL A 406 -14.29 -4.98 5.97
CA VAL A 406 -14.88 -5.69 4.85
C VAL A 406 -15.92 -6.62 5.42
N LYS A 407 -17.17 -6.39 5.03
CA LYS A 407 -18.32 -7.15 5.47
C LYS A 407 -19.04 -7.68 4.24
N ASP A 408 -19.09 -9.01 4.13
CA ASP A 408 -19.77 -9.74 3.05
C ASP A 408 -21.01 -10.51 3.55
N ASN A 409 -21.13 -10.68 4.88
CA ASN A 409 -22.19 -11.43 5.56
C ASN A 409 -22.35 -10.88 7.01
N GLU A 410 -23.10 -11.58 7.89
CA GLU A 410 -23.32 -11.09 9.27
C GLU A 410 -22.00 -10.87 10.04
N GLN A 411 -20.95 -11.63 9.70
CA GLN A 411 -19.60 -11.46 10.23
C GLN A 411 -18.71 -10.72 9.22
N PRO A 412 -17.77 -9.88 9.67
CA PRO A 412 -16.81 -9.24 8.78
C PRO A 412 -15.80 -10.27 8.24
N ALA A 413 -15.57 -10.26 6.94
CA ALA A 413 -14.45 -10.98 6.31
C ALA A 413 -13.11 -10.40 6.77
N LEU A 414 -13.07 -9.09 7.01
CA LEU A 414 -11.92 -8.39 7.61
C LEU A 414 -12.41 -7.25 8.50
N ASP A 415 -11.90 -7.16 9.73
CA ASP A 415 -12.09 -6.00 10.60
C ASP A 415 -10.76 -5.68 11.29
N LEU A 416 -10.11 -4.62 10.83
CA LEU A 416 -8.91 -4.07 11.41
C LEU A 416 -9.28 -2.77 12.14
N ALA A 417 -8.95 -2.69 13.42
CA ALA A 417 -9.00 -1.46 14.19
C ALA A 417 -7.64 -1.20 14.84
N THR A 418 -7.14 0.03 14.73
CA THR A 418 -5.88 0.46 15.35
C THR A 418 -6.08 1.81 16.02
N THR A 419 -5.68 1.94 17.28
CA THR A 419 -5.47 3.25 17.92
C THR A 419 -3.99 3.53 18.00
N PHE A 420 -3.59 4.77 17.73
CA PHE A 420 -2.20 5.14 17.74
C PHE A 420 -1.95 6.46 18.47
N GLU A 421 -0.77 6.55 19.06
CA GLU A 421 -0.19 7.75 19.61
C GLU A 421 1.22 7.87 19.05
N SER A 422 1.58 9.05 18.52
CA SER A 422 2.93 9.39 18.10
C SER A 422 3.36 10.70 18.76
N VAL A 423 4.60 10.79 19.20
CA VAL A 423 5.16 12.00 19.81
C VAL A 423 6.50 12.29 19.15
N LYS A 424 6.64 13.50 18.60
CA LYS A 424 7.87 14.00 17.99
C LYS A 424 8.52 15.04 18.90
N GLU A 425 9.72 14.72 19.39
CA GLU A 425 10.55 15.57 20.23
C GLU A 425 11.93 15.75 19.58
N GLY A 426 12.11 16.86 18.85
CA GLY A 426 13.34 17.11 18.10
C GLY A 426 13.57 16.04 17.02
N GLN A 427 14.66 15.28 17.15
CA GLN A 427 15.04 14.18 16.25
C GLN A 427 14.42 12.83 16.63
N LYS A 428 13.72 12.76 17.77
CA LYS A 428 13.12 11.52 18.28
C LYS A 428 11.63 11.47 17.96
N VAL A 429 11.17 10.32 17.49
CA VAL A 429 9.75 10.00 17.27
C VAL A 429 9.42 8.72 18.03
N THR A 430 8.48 8.79 18.96
CA THR A 430 7.96 7.61 19.68
C THR A 430 6.55 7.31 19.26
N GLY A 431 6.24 6.05 18.94
CA GLY A 431 4.91 5.59 18.57
C GLY A 431 4.43 4.45 19.47
N LYS A 432 3.13 4.45 19.76
CA LYS A 432 2.39 3.34 20.37
C LYS A 432 1.19 3.03 19.49
N TYR A 433 1.03 1.78 19.11
CA TYR A 433 -0.04 1.31 18.23
C TYR A 433 -0.69 0.10 18.89
N ASP A 434 -1.95 0.22 19.27
CA ASP A 434 -2.75 -0.90 19.80
C ASP A 434 -3.72 -1.30 18.69
N PHE A 435 -3.72 -2.58 18.31
CA PHE A 435 -4.51 -3.07 17.17
C PHE A 435 -5.34 -4.29 17.53
N ALA A 436 -6.44 -4.48 16.79
CA ALA A 436 -7.27 -5.67 16.77
C ALA A 436 -7.58 -6.00 15.31
N LEU A 437 -7.49 -7.28 14.96
CA LEU A 437 -7.74 -7.80 13.62
C LEU A 437 -8.62 -9.04 13.73
N VAL A 438 -9.71 -9.05 12.97
CA VAL A 438 -10.52 -10.24 12.70
C VAL A 438 -10.41 -10.54 11.21
N VAL A 439 -10.10 -11.79 10.88
CA VAL A 439 -10.16 -12.30 9.51
C VAL A 439 -11.05 -13.54 9.52
N ALA A 440 -12.06 -13.54 8.67
CA ALA A 440 -12.95 -14.67 8.46
C ALA A 440 -12.91 -15.09 6.99
N ASP A 441 -12.94 -16.40 6.77
CA ASP A 441 -13.15 -17.01 5.46
C ASP A 441 -14.43 -17.87 5.53
N GLU A 442 -15.12 -18.02 4.40
CA GLU A 442 -16.38 -18.78 4.29
C GLU A 442 -16.23 -20.23 4.79
N TYR A 443 -15.02 -20.78 4.70
CA TYR A 443 -14.70 -22.18 5.01
C TYR A 443 -13.99 -22.41 6.35
N SER A 444 -13.72 -21.37 7.15
CA SER A 444 -12.95 -21.51 8.40
C SER A 444 -13.48 -20.68 9.56
N GLU A 445 -13.16 -21.10 10.79
CA GLU A 445 -13.48 -20.29 11.97
C GLU A 445 -12.69 -18.96 11.92
N PRO A 446 -13.32 -17.82 12.25
CA PRO A 446 -12.64 -16.53 12.25
C PRO A 446 -11.41 -16.52 13.15
N VAL A 447 -10.29 -16.05 12.60
CA VAL A 447 -9.08 -15.78 13.37
C VAL A 447 -9.14 -14.34 13.86
N ALA A 448 -9.20 -14.19 15.18
CA ALA A 448 -9.14 -12.91 15.86
C ALA A 448 -7.82 -12.78 16.64
N LEU A 449 -7.13 -11.66 16.44
CA LEU A 449 -5.90 -11.33 17.14
C LEU A 449 -5.87 -9.86 17.54
N ASN A 450 -5.17 -9.56 18.62
CA ASN A 450 -4.92 -8.19 19.06
C ASN A 450 -3.47 -8.04 19.50
N GLY A 451 -3.01 -6.80 19.62
CA GLY A 451 -1.64 -6.58 20.00
C GLY A 451 -1.31 -5.13 20.24
N ASN A 452 -0.06 -4.93 20.66
CA ASN A 452 0.51 -3.60 20.77
C ASN A 452 1.92 -3.58 20.16
N ILE A 453 2.23 -2.49 19.48
CA ILE A 453 3.54 -2.18 18.96
C ILE A 453 3.99 -0.88 19.63
N THR A 454 5.20 -0.87 20.17
CA THR A 454 5.88 0.37 20.56
C THR A 454 7.12 0.54 19.71
N VAL A 455 7.40 1.79 19.33
CA VAL A 455 8.60 2.16 18.58
C VAL A 455 9.11 3.49 19.11
N SER A 456 10.42 3.64 19.15
CA SER A 456 11.12 4.85 19.51
C SER A 456 12.28 4.99 18.55
N GLU A 457 12.13 5.82 17.53
CA GLU A 457 13.17 6.08 16.53
C GLU A 457 13.82 7.44 16.81
N THR A 458 15.14 7.50 16.71
CA THR A 458 15.93 8.74 16.80
C THR A 458 16.75 8.88 15.54
N THR A 459 16.52 9.96 14.80
CA THR A 459 17.38 10.33 13.67
C THR A 459 18.73 10.82 14.20
N THR A 460 19.82 10.28 13.67
CA THR A 460 21.20 10.72 13.97
C THR A 460 21.80 11.43 12.76
N ASP A 461 22.98 12.04 12.89
CA ASP A 461 23.62 12.80 11.80
C ASP A 461 23.81 11.97 10.52
N ASN A 462 24.06 10.67 10.65
CA ASN A 462 24.32 9.75 9.56
C ASN A 462 23.50 8.46 9.67
N GLY A 463 22.32 8.47 10.27
CA GLY A 463 21.64 7.22 10.57
C GLY A 463 20.35 7.32 11.35
N ARG A 464 19.90 6.17 11.88
CA ARG A 464 18.72 6.05 12.73
C ARG A 464 18.95 4.97 13.78
N ASP A 465 18.60 5.28 15.02
CA ASP A 465 18.55 4.30 16.10
C ASP A 465 17.08 4.07 16.46
N SER A 466 16.65 2.82 16.57
CA SER A 466 15.29 2.49 16.98
C SER A 466 15.25 1.40 18.04
N ASP A 467 14.33 1.56 18.98
CA ASP A 467 13.96 0.54 19.95
C ASP A 467 12.45 0.32 19.87
N GLY A 468 12.00 -0.91 20.04
CA GLY A 468 10.59 -1.24 19.99
C GLY A 468 10.25 -2.55 20.65
N SER A 469 8.95 -2.77 20.78
CA SER A 469 8.38 -4.02 21.28
C SER A 469 7.16 -4.40 20.46
N VAL A 470 7.02 -5.67 20.13
CA VAL A 470 5.82 -6.23 19.51
C VAL A 470 5.21 -7.21 20.49
N LYS A 471 3.89 -7.13 20.68
CA LYS A 471 3.10 -8.13 21.39
C LYS A 471 1.86 -8.44 20.57
N ILE A 472 1.59 -9.72 20.37
CA ILE A 472 0.40 -10.23 19.69
C ILE A 472 -0.24 -11.30 20.58
N ASN A 473 -1.56 -11.28 20.70
CA ASN A 473 -2.36 -12.29 21.37
C ASN A 473 -3.44 -12.79 20.40
N PHE A 474 -3.77 -14.08 20.49
CA PHE A 474 -4.84 -14.72 19.73
C PHE A 474 -6.06 -14.87 20.64
N ASP A 475 -7.22 -14.43 20.18
CA ASP A 475 -8.45 -14.42 21.00
C ASP A 475 -9.09 -15.81 21.13
N ASN A 476 -8.88 -16.67 20.13
CA ASN A 476 -9.36 -18.06 20.08
C ASN A 476 -8.19 -19.06 19.95
N PRO A 477 -7.35 -19.25 20.98
CA PRO A 477 -6.22 -20.17 20.89
C PRO A 477 -6.72 -21.63 20.84
N THR A 478 -6.29 -22.38 19.82
CA THR A 478 -6.45 -23.84 19.75
C THR A 478 -5.30 -24.53 20.49
N PRO A 479 -5.39 -25.84 20.81
CA PRO A 479 -4.27 -26.58 21.44
C PRO A 479 -2.95 -26.51 20.64
N ASP A 480 -3.03 -26.30 19.33
CA ASP A 480 -1.89 -26.21 18.41
C ASP A 480 -1.44 -24.76 18.15
N MET A 481 -2.11 -23.76 18.74
CA MET A 481 -1.83 -22.34 18.55
C MET A 481 -1.40 -21.66 19.87
N PRO A 482 -0.33 -20.86 19.88
CA PRO A 482 0.03 -20.08 21.06
C PRO A 482 -1.07 -19.04 21.37
N LYS A 483 -1.28 -18.75 22.66
CA LYS A 483 -2.14 -17.64 23.12
C LYS A 483 -1.59 -16.28 22.74
N GLY A 484 -0.28 -16.18 22.52
CA GLY A 484 0.36 -14.97 22.06
C GLY A 484 1.87 -15.09 21.98
N PHE A 485 2.50 -14.07 21.43
CA PHE A 485 3.94 -13.90 21.47
C PHE A 485 4.32 -12.44 21.66
N SER A 486 5.52 -12.21 22.21
CA SER A 486 6.11 -10.88 22.30
C SER A 486 7.60 -10.93 22.07
N LEU A 487 8.15 -9.84 21.55
CA LEU A 487 9.58 -9.67 21.35
C LEU A 487 9.96 -8.19 21.46
N LYS A 488 11.23 -7.94 21.76
CA LYS A 488 11.85 -6.61 21.62
C LYS A 488 12.65 -6.56 20.33
N VAL A 489 12.62 -5.39 19.70
CA VAL A 489 13.42 -5.08 18.51
C VAL A 489 14.31 -3.90 18.86
N LYS A 490 15.59 -4.00 18.58
CA LYS A 490 16.48 -2.84 18.51
C LYS A 490 17.08 -2.76 17.13
N SER A 491 17.15 -1.59 16.54
CA SER A 491 17.80 -1.38 15.26
C SER A 491 18.74 -0.20 15.32
N LYS A 492 19.87 -0.32 14.64
CA LYS A 492 20.81 0.77 14.40
C LYS A 492 21.15 0.81 12.94
N GLN A 493 21.00 1.96 12.32
CA GLN A 493 21.28 2.20 10.91
C GLN A 493 22.36 3.27 10.76
N GLU A 494 23.35 3.00 9.91
CA GLU A 494 24.46 3.89 9.57
C GLU A 494 24.52 4.05 8.04
N PHE A 495 24.30 5.28 7.57
CA PHE A 495 24.29 5.65 6.15
C PHE A 495 25.70 6.05 5.69
N GLY A 496 26.07 5.64 4.48
CA GLY A 496 27.34 5.98 3.82
C GLY A 496 28.52 5.08 4.19
N LYS A 497 28.31 4.02 4.97
CA LYS A 497 29.37 3.04 5.28
C LYS A 497 29.59 2.13 4.08
N ALA A 498 30.78 2.18 3.49
CA ALA A 498 31.08 1.40 2.28
C ALA A 498 30.81 -0.10 2.47
N LEU A 499 30.24 -0.70 1.44
CA LEU A 499 30.03 -2.14 1.29
C LEU A 499 31.10 -2.70 0.36
N GLU A 500 31.83 -3.71 0.84
CA GLU A 500 32.79 -4.47 0.03
C GLU A 500 32.52 -5.96 0.21
N ILE A 501 32.04 -6.59 -0.87
CA ILE A 501 31.93 -8.04 -0.97
C ILE A 501 33.30 -8.58 -1.41
N PRO A 502 33.91 -9.53 -0.68
CA PRO A 502 35.21 -10.08 -1.06
C PRO A 502 35.12 -10.79 -2.42
N ALA A 503 36.21 -10.76 -3.19
CA ALA A 503 36.25 -11.51 -4.44
C ALA A 503 36.18 -13.01 -4.15
N MET A 504 35.35 -13.75 -4.91
CA MET A 504 35.26 -15.20 -4.80
C MET A 504 36.48 -15.84 -5.47
N THR A 505 37.29 -16.54 -4.69
CA THR A 505 38.52 -17.23 -5.10
C THR A 505 38.51 -18.66 -4.56
N ALA A 506 39.38 -19.53 -5.08
CA ALA A 506 39.46 -20.92 -4.62
C ALA A 506 39.84 -21.06 -3.11
N ASP A 507 40.48 -20.03 -2.54
CA ASP A 507 40.92 -20.02 -1.15
C ASP A 507 39.77 -19.70 -0.19
N ASN A 508 38.80 -18.88 -0.60
CA ASN A 508 37.72 -18.38 0.26
C ASN A 508 36.31 -18.78 -0.17
N ALA A 509 36.14 -19.46 -1.32
CA ALA A 509 34.83 -19.80 -1.86
C ALA A 509 34.84 -21.08 -2.72
N ILE A 510 33.66 -21.69 -2.85
CA ILE A 510 33.37 -22.86 -3.69
C ILE A 510 32.12 -22.55 -4.52
N ASN A 511 32.23 -22.69 -5.85
CA ASN A 511 31.09 -22.61 -6.75
C ASN A 511 30.27 -23.90 -6.66
N LEU A 512 29.03 -23.79 -6.22
CA LEU A 512 28.13 -24.94 -6.04
C LEU A 512 27.78 -25.64 -7.35
N ALA A 513 27.80 -24.93 -8.48
CA ALA A 513 27.56 -25.50 -9.81
C ALA A 513 28.63 -26.54 -10.17
N ASN A 514 29.88 -26.21 -9.89
CA ASN A 514 31.06 -27.01 -10.25
C ASN A 514 31.61 -27.86 -9.09
N LEU A 515 30.89 -27.95 -7.97
CA LEU A 515 31.29 -28.74 -6.81
C LEU A 515 31.51 -30.22 -7.19
N THR A 516 32.72 -30.74 -6.99
CA THR A 516 33.04 -32.15 -7.25
C THR A 516 32.68 -33.06 -6.07
N ASP A 517 32.57 -34.36 -6.30
CA ASP A 517 32.35 -35.34 -5.22
C ASP A 517 33.48 -35.32 -4.18
N GLU A 518 34.72 -35.09 -4.62
CA GLU A 518 35.88 -34.95 -3.74
C GLU A 518 35.75 -33.73 -2.81
N GLN A 519 35.40 -32.57 -3.36
CA GLN A 519 35.14 -31.36 -2.57
C GLN A 519 33.94 -31.54 -1.63
N MET A 520 32.91 -32.27 -2.06
CA MET A 520 31.77 -32.57 -1.20
C MET A 520 32.16 -33.45 -0.02
N MET A 521 32.98 -34.48 -0.24
CA MET A 521 33.50 -35.35 0.82
C MET A 521 34.37 -34.56 1.80
N GLU A 522 35.24 -33.66 1.31
CA GLU A 522 36.06 -32.78 2.13
C GLU A 522 35.19 -31.86 3.02
N ILE A 523 34.18 -31.20 2.44
CA ILE A 523 33.22 -30.36 3.18
C ILE A 523 32.51 -31.18 4.26
N GLN A 524 32.03 -32.39 3.94
CA GLN A 524 31.33 -33.25 4.89
C GLN A 524 32.24 -33.64 6.07
N GLN A 525 33.50 -33.94 5.80
CA GLN A 525 34.47 -34.31 6.84
C GLN A 525 34.80 -33.11 7.74
N GLU A 526 35.07 -31.94 7.17
CA GLU A 526 35.36 -30.72 7.92
C GLU A 526 34.16 -30.28 8.76
N ALA A 527 32.98 -30.16 8.13
CA ALA A 527 31.75 -29.78 8.81
C ALA A 527 31.36 -30.80 9.89
N GLY A 528 31.55 -32.10 9.64
CA GLY A 528 31.31 -33.15 10.65
C GLY A 528 32.24 -33.03 11.86
N THR A 529 33.52 -32.74 11.63
CA THR A 529 34.49 -32.50 12.71
C THR A 529 34.16 -31.23 13.49
N ALA A 530 33.81 -30.16 12.79
CA ALA A 530 33.42 -28.89 13.40
C ALA A 530 32.11 -29.03 14.20
N ALA A 531 31.14 -29.81 13.71
CA ALA A 531 29.92 -30.11 14.44
C ALA A 531 30.19 -30.88 15.75
N GLN A 532 31.09 -31.87 15.72
CA GLN A 532 31.50 -32.57 16.95
C GLN A 532 32.15 -31.62 17.96
N LYS A 533 33.04 -30.74 17.49
CA LYS A 533 33.67 -29.72 18.33
C LYS A 533 32.64 -28.73 18.89
N PHE A 534 31.72 -28.26 18.07
CA PHE A 534 30.62 -27.39 18.49
C PHE A 534 29.78 -28.03 19.59
N MET A 535 29.43 -29.32 19.44
CA MET A 535 28.68 -30.06 20.46
C MET A 535 29.45 -30.22 21.77
N GLN A 536 30.77 -30.42 21.71
CA GLN A 536 31.63 -30.50 22.90
C GLN A 536 31.74 -29.13 23.61
N GLU A 537 31.98 -28.05 22.87
CA GLU A 537 32.10 -26.69 23.40
C GLU A 537 30.76 -26.14 23.95
N ASN A 538 29.65 -26.75 23.56
CA ASN A 538 28.30 -26.43 24.01
C ASN A 538 27.66 -27.59 24.80
N ALA A 539 28.45 -28.51 25.35
CA ALA A 539 27.95 -29.74 25.97
C ALA A 539 26.93 -29.48 27.09
N GLU A 540 27.09 -28.42 27.88
CA GLU A 540 26.12 -28.04 28.92
C GLU A 540 24.76 -27.63 28.34
N LEU A 541 24.75 -26.93 27.20
CA LEU A 541 23.52 -26.55 26.49
C LEU A 541 22.89 -27.77 25.81
N VAL A 542 23.70 -28.62 25.20
CA VAL A 542 23.26 -29.88 24.60
C VAL A 542 22.65 -30.81 25.65
N GLN A 543 23.25 -30.89 26.84
CA GLN A 543 22.71 -31.67 27.96
C GLN A 543 21.37 -31.12 28.46
N GLN A 544 21.17 -29.80 28.43
CA GLN A 544 19.87 -29.18 28.73
C GLN A 544 18.79 -29.57 27.70
N PHE A 545 19.17 -29.86 26.44
CA PHE A 545 18.29 -30.33 25.36
C PHE A 545 18.06 -31.84 25.33
N MET A 546 19.04 -32.66 25.71
CA MET A 546 19.02 -34.12 25.51
C MET A 546 18.61 -34.94 26.76
N MET A 547 18.37 -34.31 27.91
CA MET A 547 17.88 -35.03 29.09
C MET A 547 16.34 -34.87 29.24
N PRO A 548 15.59 -35.98 29.35
CA PRO A 548 14.13 -35.97 29.50
C PRO A 548 13.64 -35.14 30.70
#